data_AF-A0A7C1TM16-F1
#
_entry.id   AF-A0A7C1TM16-F1
#
_cell.length_a   1.000
_cell.length_b   1.000
_cell.length_c   1.000
_cell.angle_alpha   90.00
_cell.angle_beta   90.00
_cell.angle_gamma   90.00
#
_symmetry.space_group_name_H-M   'P 1'
#
loop_
_entity.id
_entity.type
_entity.pdbx_description
1 polymer ?
#
loop_
_entity_poly.entity_id
_entity_poly.type
_entity_poly.pdbx_seq_one_letter_code
_entity_poly.pdbx_strand_id
1 'polypeptide(L)'
;MDTRDILNRLRTAKSAHLGWVNRARALIDGKPVDKEKVPVMPTDCIFGKWYYSDGRKLASLPSFQAIEEPHNRLHAIYQEIFDLLFTNEKGNFIARLFDNSRKQEQRREQARQKFLELQQMSDVIVSRLDALERDIRVMDQRLQQTGKKPAETGGAQVAEKTQAVKSEIPPAATKPAGNPEPAASVEPPAALEIEETEQTMFIDLGRPGE
;
A
#
# COMPACT_ATOMS: atom_id res chain seq x y z
N MET A 1 -19.08 -8.30 2.56
CA MET A 1 -17.71 -8.74 2.88
C MET A 1 -17.65 -8.90 4.38
N ASP A 2 -17.17 -10.03 4.89
CA ASP A 2 -17.12 -10.28 6.34
C ASP A 2 -16.03 -9.42 7.00
N THR A 3 -16.31 -8.87 8.18
CA THR A 3 -15.38 -8.03 8.93
C THR A 3 -14.05 -8.74 9.18
N ARG A 4 -14.06 -10.05 9.50
CA ARG A 4 -12.85 -10.83 9.74
C ARG A 4 -12.00 -10.95 8.48
N ASP A 5 -12.62 -11.11 7.32
CA ASP A 5 -11.90 -11.17 6.04
C ASP A 5 -11.15 -9.86 5.78
N ILE A 6 -11.80 -8.72 6.03
CA ILE A 6 -11.17 -7.41 5.88
C ILE A 6 -9.98 -7.28 6.84
N LEU A 7 -10.17 -7.60 8.12
CA LEU A 7 -9.10 -7.52 9.13
C LEU A 7 -7.92 -8.44 8.79
N ASN A 8 -8.17 -9.64 8.26
CA ASN A 8 -7.12 -10.55 7.82
C ASN A 8 -6.34 -9.98 6.62
N ARG A 9 -7.00 -9.32 5.68
CA ARG A 9 -6.33 -8.64 4.56
C ARG A 9 -5.46 -7.49 5.03
N LEU A 10 -5.93 -6.68 6.00
CA LEU A 10 -5.13 -5.61 6.59
C LEU A 10 -3.88 -6.14 7.30
N ARG A 11 -4.00 -7.24 8.06
CA ARG A 11 -2.85 -7.90 8.70
C ARG A 11 -1.85 -8.44 7.68
N THR A 12 -2.35 -9.09 6.63
CA THR A 12 -1.53 -9.61 5.54
C THR A 12 -0.77 -8.48 4.83
N ALA A 13 -1.42 -7.35 4.60
CA ALA A 13 -0.80 -6.17 4.01
C ALA A 13 0.32 -5.60 4.89
N LYS A 14 0.09 -5.47 6.21
CA LYS A 14 1.13 -5.05 7.18
C LYS A 14 2.34 -5.98 7.12
N SER A 15 2.13 -7.29 7.17
CA SER A 15 3.22 -8.28 7.08
C SER A 15 3.95 -8.24 5.73
N ALA A 16 3.22 -8.06 4.63
CA ALA A 16 3.80 -7.97 3.29
C ALA A 16 4.72 -6.75 3.15
N HIS A 17 4.36 -5.60 3.73
CA HIS A 17 5.21 -4.40 3.74
C HIS A 17 6.52 -4.61 4.50
N LEU A 18 6.48 -5.23 5.68
CA LEU A 18 7.71 -5.57 6.42
C LEU A 18 8.63 -6.50 5.60
N GLY A 19 8.03 -7.48 4.91
CA GLY A 19 8.75 -8.34 3.97
C GLY A 19 9.40 -7.54 2.82
N TRP A 20 8.71 -6.54 2.29
CA TRP A 20 9.22 -5.66 1.23
C TRP A 20 10.42 -4.82 1.68
N VAL A 21 10.36 -4.21 2.86
CA VAL A 21 11.48 -3.44 3.44
C VAL A 21 12.71 -4.33 3.60
N ASN A 22 12.55 -5.55 4.13
CA ASN A 22 13.66 -6.48 4.27
C ASN A 22 14.28 -6.88 2.93
N ARG A 23 13.46 -7.01 1.88
CA ARG A 23 13.95 -7.27 0.52
C ARG A 23 14.71 -6.09 -0.08
N ALA A 24 14.20 -4.87 0.08
CA ALA A 24 14.93 -3.66 -0.36
C ALA A 24 16.31 -3.58 0.28
N ARG A 25 16.41 -3.89 1.58
CA ARG A 25 17.69 -3.97 2.28
C ARG A 25 18.62 -5.04 1.68
N ALA A 26 18.09 -6.23 1.41
CA ALA A 26 18.87 -7.32 0.80
C ALA A 26 19.40 -6.95 -0.60
N LEU A 27 18.60 -6.25 -1.42
CA LEU A 27 19.01 -5.73 -2.73
C LEU A 27 20.19 -4.75 -2.60
N ILE A 28 20.09 -3.80 -1.68
CA ILE A 28 21.13 -2.78 -1.44
C ILE A 28 22.44 -3.42 -0.97
N ASP A 29 22.33 -4.44 -0.11
CA ASP A 29 23.48 -5.21 0.36
C ASP A 29 24.09 -6.13 -0.73
N GLY A 30 23.50 -6.19 -1.92
CA GLY A 30 23.98 -6.99 -3.05
C GLY A 30 23.76 -8.48 -2.88
N LYS A 31 22.83 -8.90 -2.03
CA LYS A 31 22.47 -10.31 -1.89
C LYS A 31 21.76 -10.77 -3.17
N PRO A 32 21.96 -12.02 -3.62
CA PRO A 32 21.21 -12.56 -4.75
C PRO A 32 19.72 -12.59 -4.38
N VAL A 33 18.90 -11.92 -5.18
CA VAL A 33 17.45 -11.90 -5.05
C VAL A 33 16.90 -12.27 -6.42
N ASP A 34 16.01 -13.26 -6.47
CA ASP A 34 15.48 -13.78 -7.74
C ASP A 34 14.93 -12.65 -8.63
N LYS A 35 15.21 -12.75 -9.93
CA LYS A 35 14.89 -11.73 -10.94
C LYS A 35 13.38 -11.49 -11.13
N GLU A 36 12.52 -12.41 -10.69
CA GLU A 36 11.06 -12.19 -10.68
C GLU A 36 10.60 -11.12 -9.66
N LYS A 37 11.52 -10.57 -8.85
CA LYS A 37 11.21 -9.64 -7.76
C LYS A 37 11.38 -8.18 -8.19
N VAL A 38 10.99 -7.88 -9.43
CA VAL A 38 10.89 -6.54 -10.02
C VAL A 38 9.89 -5.70 -9.21
N PRO A 39 10.09 -4.38 -9.08
CA PRO A 39 9.07 -3.49 -8.52
C PRO A 39 7.72 -3.74 -9.17
N VAL A 40 6.72 -4.03 -8.35
CA VAL A 40 5.34 -4.21 -8.81
C VAL A 40 4.66 -2.84 -8.77
N MET A 41 3.82 -2.54 -9.75
CA MET A 41 2.98 -1.33 -9.71
C MET A 41 2.14 -1.32 -8.43
N PRO A 42 1.86 -0.16 -7.81
CA PRO A 42 1.05 -0.08 -6.59
C PRO A 42 -0.30 -0.79 -6.76
N THR A 43 -0.94 -0.65 -7.92
CA THR A 43 -2.23 -1.27 -8.24
C THR A 43 -2.16 -2.78 -8.40
N ASP A 44 -0.98 -3.32 -8.73
CA ASP A 44 -0.82 -4.73 -9.10
C ASP A 44 -0.35 -5.60 -7.93
N CYS A 45 0.05 -4.97 -6.82
CA CYS A 45 0.37 -5.67 -5.59
C CYS A 45 -0.91 -6.28 -4.97
N ILE A 46 -0.78 -7.36 -4.19
CA ILE A 46 -1.93 -8.07 -3.59
C ILE A 46 -2.84 -7.11 -2.81
N PHE A 47 -2.23 -6.17 -2.08
CA PHE A 47 -2.97 -5.14 -1.34
C PHE A 47 -3.65 -4.14 -2.29
N GLY A 48 -2.94 -3.61 -3.28
CA GLY A 48 -3.47 -2.67 -4.27
C GLY A 48 -4.64 -3.25 -5.05
N LYS A 49 -4.51 -4.50 -5.53
CA LYS A 49 -5.60 -5.23 -6.19
C LYS A 49 -6.84 -5.27 -5.32
N TRP A 50 -6.70 -5.53 -4.02
CA TRP A 50 -7.82 -5.48 -3.09
C TRP A 50 -8.33 -4.05 -2.85
N TYR A 51 -7.43 -3.09 -2.64
CA TYR A 51 -7.75 -1.68 -2.36
C TYR A 51 -8.62 -1.05 -3.46
N TYR A 52 -8.24 -1.29 -4.71
CA TYR A 52 -8.96 -0.76 -5.88
C TYR A 52 -10.16 -1.61 -6.32
N SER A 53 -10.36 -2.80 -5.74
CA SER A 53 -11.53 -3.65 -6.00
C SER A 53 -12.47 -3.70 -4.79
N ASP A 54 -12.52 -4.84 -4.09
CA ASP A 54 -13.40 -5.08 -2.95
C ASP A 54 -13.23 -4.07 -1.81
N GLY A 55 -12.00 -3.57 -1.62
CA GLY A 55 -11.67 -2.55 -0.63
C GLY A 55 -12.45 -1.25 -0.82
N ARG A 56 -12.88 -0.91 -2.06
CA ARG A 56 -13.66 0.30 -2.36
C ARG A 56 -14.98 0.39 -1.59
N LYS A 57 -15.49 -0.74 -1.06
CA LYS A 57 -16.64 -0.76 -0.13
C LYS A 57 -16.38 0.04 1.15
N LEU A 58 -15.12 0.32 1.47
CA LEU A 58 -14.67 1.12 2.62
C LEU A 58 -14.32 2.57 2.23
N ALA A 59 -14.54 2.99 0.98
CA ALA A 59 -14.11 4.29 0.47
C ALA A 59 -14.74 5.50 1.19
N SER A 60 -15.84 5.31 1.94
CA SER A 60 -16.42 6.35 2.79
C SER A 60 -15.61 6.65 4.05
N LEU A 61 -14.66 5.78 4.42
CA LEU A 61 -13.82 5.96 5.59
C LEU A 61 -12.62 6.86 5.25
N PRO A 62 -12.43 7.99 5.96
CA PRO A 62 -11.24 8.83 5.77
C PRO A 62 -9.94 8.06 6.00
N SER A 63 -9.94 7.10 6.95
CA SER A 63 -8.80 6.22 7.21
C SER A 63 -8.47 5.29 6.03
N PHE A 64 -9.45 4.92 5.20
CA PHE A 64 -9.22 4.16 3.98
C PHE A 64 -8.59 5.02 2.88
N GLN A 65 -9.11 6.24 2.69
CA GLN A 65 -8.59 7.17 1.69
C GLN A 65 -7.15 7.60 1.99
N ALA A 66 -6.83 7.77 3.28
CA ALA A 66 -5.50 8.18 3.74
C ALA A 66 -4.37 7.17 3.48
N ILE A 67 -4.66 5.99 2.92
CA ILE A 67 -3.67 4.95 2.61
C ILE A 67 -3.09 5.11 1.19
N GLU A 68 -3.87 5.64 0.24
CA GLU A 68 -3.50 5.61 -1.18
C GLU A 68 -2.19 6.35 -1.48
N GLU A 69 -2.09 7.60 -1.03
CA GLU A 69 -0.92 8.44 -1.26
C GLU A 69 0.38 7.84 -0.66
N PRO A 70 0.44 7.45 0.62
CA PRO A 70 1.65 6.84 1.17
C PRO A 70 1.96 5.47 0.54
N HIS A 71 0.94 4.70 0.15
CA HIS A 71 1.14 3.44 -0.58
C HIS A 71 1.80 3.66 -1.95
N ASN A 72 1.30 4.63 -2.72
CA ASN A 72 1.89 4.99 -4.01
C ASN A 72 3.33 5.52 -3.85
N ARG A 73 3.58 6.35 -2.83
CA ARG A 73 4.92 6.86 -2.55
C ARG A 73 5.91 5.76 -2.17
N LEU A 74 5.49 4.77 -1.38
CA LEU A 74 6.34 3.62 -1.03
C LEU A 74 6.81 2.87 -2.28
N HIS A 75 5.88 2.57 -3.20
CA HIS A 75 6.20 1.89 -4.45
C HIS A 75 7.14 2.73 -5.33
N ALA A 76 6.94 4.05 -5.40
CA ALA A 76 7.83 4.95 -6.13
C ALA A 76 9.26 4.94 -5.57
N ILE A 77 9.43 5.03 -4.24
CA ILE A 77 10.76 4.98 -3.60
C ILE A 77 11.44 3.63 -3.89
N TYR A 78 10.68 2.54 -3.86
CA TYR A 78 11.22 1.21 -4.17
C TYR A 78 11.72 1.13 -5.63
N GLN A 79 10.98 1.70 -6.58
CA GLN A 79 11.42 1.82 -7.97
C GLN A 79 12.71 2.66 -8.08
N GLU A 80 12.79 3.80 -7.39
CA GLU A 80 13.98 4.65 -7.37
C GLU A 80 15.22 3.87 -6.87
N ILE A 81 15.06 3.05 -5.82
CA ILE A 81 16.13 2.17 -5.32
C ILE A 81 16.53 1.13 -6.37
N PHE A 82 15.55 0.50 -7.03
CA PHE A 82 15.81 -0.50 -8.06
C PHE A 82 16.58 0.09 -9.24
N ASP A 83 16.16 1.26 -9.74
CA ASP A 83 16.81 1.93 -10.86
C ASP A 83 18.26 2.30 -10.54
N LEU A 84 18.52 2.80 -9.31
CA LEU A 84 19.89 3.08 -8.85
C LEU A 84 20.79 1.85 -8.88
N LEU A 85 20.25 0.67 -8.55
CA LEU A 85 21.00 -0.57 -8.46
C LEU A 85 21.18 -1.30 -9.81
N PHE A 86 20.21 -1.18 -10.72
CA PHE A 86 20.14 -2.04 -11.93
C PHE A 86 20.22 -1.28 -13.27
N THR A 87 20.38 0.05 -13.28
CA THR A 87 20.58 0.80 -14.53
C THR A 87 21.91 0.42 -15.21
N ASN A 88 21.83 -0.20 -16.39
CA ASN A 88 22.97 -0.61 -17.20
C ASN A 88 23.55 0.55 -18.04
N GLU A 89 24.85 0.82 -17.91
CA GLU A 89 25.55 1.72 -18.84
C GLU A 89 26.26 0.93 -19.95
N LYS A 90 26.20 1.43 -21.20
CA LYS A 90 26.93 0.87 -22.36
C LYS A 90 28.25 1.64 -22.51
N GLY A 91 29.40 0.96 -22.50
CA GLY A 91 30.71 1.62 -22.60
C GLY A 91 31.93 0.68 -22.62
N ASN A 92 33.09 1.19 -23.05
CA ASN A 92 34.35 0.46 -23.22
C ASN A 92 34.82 -0.27 -21.95
N PHE A 93 35.20 -1.55 -22.11
CA PHE A 93 35.42 -2.52 -21.02
C PHE A 93 36.46 -2.11 -19.95
N ILE A 94 37.55 -1.46 -20.34
CA ILE A 94 38.65 -1.07 -19.42
C ILE A 94 38.34 0.24 -18.67
N ALA A 95 37.76 1.24 -19.36
CA ALA A 95 37.31 2.48 -18.72
C ALA A 95 36.13 2.22 -17.76
N ARG A 96 35.26 1.26 -18.09
CA ARG A 96 34.12 0.83 -17.29
C ARG A 96 34.53 0.28 -15.92
N LEU A 97 35.64 -0.45 -15.80
CA LEU A 97 35.96 -1.16 -14.56
C LEU A 97 36.28 -0.22 -13.37
N PHE A 98 37.10 0.80 -13.59
CA PHE A 98 37.46 1.76 -12.53
C PHE A 98 36.40 2.82 -12.28
N ASP A 99 35.77 3.35 -13.33
CA ASP A 99 34.72 4.37 -13.21
C ASP A 99 33.42 3.77 -12.65
N ASN A 100 33.09 2.52 -13.02
CA ASN A 100 31.91 1.86 -12.46
C ASN A 100 32.06 1.55 -10.97
N SER A 101 33.23 1.23 -10.44
CA SER A 101 33.34 0.87 -9.01
C SER A 101 32.94 2.05 -8.12
N ARG A 102 33.46 3.26 -8.39
CA ARG A 102 33.10 4.47 -7.64
C ARG A 102 31.66 4.90 -7.89
N LYS A 103 31.21 4.90 -9.14
CA LYS A 103 29.81 5.22 -9.50
C LYS A 103 28.82 4.23 -8.89
N GLN A 104 29.17 2.95 -8.83
CA GLN A 104 28.35 1.90 -8.23
C GLN A 104 28.28 2.04 -6.72
N GLU A 105 29.39 2.39 -6.06
CA GLU A 105 29.40 2.71 -4.64
C GLU A 105 28.54 3.94 -4.34
N GLN A 106 28.65 5.01 -5.14
CA GLN A 106 27.81 6.20 -5.02
C GLN A 106 26.32 5.88 -5.20
N ARG A 107 25.96 5.09 -6.23
CA ARG A 107 24.58 4.65 -6.46
C ARG A 107 24.05 3.80 -5.30
N ARG A 108 24.89 2.92 -4.74
CA ARG A 108 24.54 2.14 -3.54
C ARG A 108 24.32 3.03 -2.33
N GLU A 109 25.13 4.07 -2.14
CA GLU A 109 24.94 5.03 -1.05
C GLU A 109 23.64 5.81 -1.23
N GLN A 110 23.34 6.28 -2.45
CA GLN A 110 22.04 6.90 -2.75
C GLN A 110 20.87 5.95 -2.46
N ALA A 111 21.01 4.67 -2.80
CA ALA A 111 20.01 3.66 -2.48
C ALA A 111 19.86 3.45 -0.96
N ARG A 112 20.95 3.52 -0.17
CA ARG A 112 20.90 3.49 1.30
C ARG A 112 20.15 4.70 1.87
N GLN A 113 20.34 5.88 1.31
CA GLN A 113 19.59 7.07 1.74
C GLN A 113 18.09 6.93 1.42
N LYS A 114 17.77 6.46 0.21
CA LYS A 114 16.38 6.17 -0.19
C LYS A 114 15.73 5.07 0.64
N PHE A 115 16.51 4.12 1.14
CA PHE A 115 16.02 3.09 2.03
C PHE A 115 15.48 3.65 3.35
N LEU A 116 16.10 4.71 3.90
CA LEU A 116 15.57 5.37 5.10
C LEU A 116 14.19 5.99 4.83
N GLU A 117 14.03 6.61 3.65
CA GLU A 117 12.73 7.13 3.19
C GLU A 117 11.69 6.02 3.05
N LEU A 118 12.10 4.87 2.49
CA LEU A 118 11.25 3.69 2.36
C LEU A 118 10.78 3.15 3.72
N GLN A 119 11.67 3.10 4.72
CA GLN A 119 11.33 2.68 6.08
C GLN A 119 10.31 3.62 6.72
N GLN A 120 10.55 4.93 6.66
CA GLN A 120 9.62 5.92 7.19
C GLN A 120 8.24 5.82 6.53
N MET A 121 8.20 5.65 5.20
CA MET A 121 6.95 5.48 4.47
C MET A 121 6.22 4.18 4.85
N SER A 122 6.97 3.09 5.08
CA SER A 122 6.40 1.84 5.59
C SER A 122 5.72 2.03 6.95
N ASP A 123 6.34 2.78 7.87
CA ASP A 123 5.76 3.07 9.18
C ASP A 123 4.47 3.90 9.06
N VAL A 124 4.45 4.87 8.14
CA VAL A 124 3.24 5.65 7.83
C VAL A 124 2.12 4.72 7.36
N ILE A 125 2.38 3.83 6.40
CA ILE A 125 1.36 2.89 5.90
C ILE A 125 0.83 1.99 7.02
N VAL A 126 1.70 1.41 7.84
CA VAL A 126 1.28 0.55 8.95
C VAL A 126 0.35 1.31 9.91
N SER A 127 0.70 2.55 10.23
CA SER A 127 -0.13 3.43 11.06
C SER A 127 -1.51 3.73 10.43
N ARG A 128 -1.57 3.96 9.11
CA ARG A 128 -2.85 4.15 8.40
C ARG A 128 -3.69 2.87 8.38
N LEU A 129 -3.07 1.71 8.18
CA LEU A 129 -3.74 0.41 8.25
C LEU A 129 -4.25 0.11 9.68
N ASP A 130 -3.53 0.52 10.72
CA ASP A 130 -4.00 0.45 12.11
C ASP A 130 -5.21 1.35 12.37
N ALA A 131 -5.21 2.57 11.81
CA ALA A 131 -6.35 3.48 11.91
C ALA A 131 -7.60 2.90 11.23
N LEU A 132 -7.45 2.37 10.01
CA LEU A 132 -8.55 1.72 9.29
C LEU A 132 -9.08 0.50 10.05
N GLU A 133 -8.19 -0.33 10.61
CA GLU A 133 -8.58 -1.47 11.44
C GLU A 133 -9.41 -1.05 12.68
N ARG A 134 -9.04 0.05 13.35
CA ARG A 134 -9.82 0.59 14.48
C ARG A 134 -11.21 1.03 14.04
N ASP A 135 -11.32 1.78 12.94
CA ASP A 135 -12.59 2.28 12.42
C ASP A 135 -13.54 1.13 12.05
N ILE A 136 -13.03 0.10 11.36
CA ILE A 136 -13.79 -1.10 11.01
C ILE A 136 -14.31 -1.81 12.26
N ARG A 137 -13.49 -1.97 13.29
CA ARG A 137 -13.90 -2.61 14.55
C ARG A 137 -15.00 -1.82 15.26
N VAL A 138 -14.90 -0.50 15.30
CA VAL A 138 -15.92 0.36 15.89
C VAL A 138 -17.24 0.26 15.10
N MET A 139 -17.17 0.26 13.76
CA MET A 139 -18.35 0.07 12.92
C MET A 139 -19.01 -1.28 13.15
N ASP A 140 -18.24 -2.36 13.18
CA ASP A 140 -18.73 -3.72 13.40
C ASP A 140 -19.43 -3.85 14.76
N GLN A 141 -18.85 -3.29 15.82
CA GLN A 141 -19.47 -3.24 17.15
C GLN A 141 -20.80 -2.49 17.14
N ARG A 142 -20.87 -1.35 16.45
CA ARG A 142 -22.12 -0.57 16.32
C ARG A 142 -23.21 -1.37 15.61
N LEU A 143 -22.88 -2.07 14.53
CA LEU A 143 -23.81 -2.92 13.79
C LEU A 143 -24.32 -4.10 14.63
N GLN A 144 -23.45 -4.70 15.45
CA GLN A 144 -23.86 -5.77 16.36
C GLN A 144 -24.78 -5.26 17.48
N GLN A 145 -24.59 -4.02 17.94
CA GLN A 145 -25.44 -3.40 18.96
C GLN A 145 -26.83 -3.03 18.41
N THR A 146 -26.91 -2.51 17.18
CA THR A 146 -28.21 -2.18 16.56
C THR A 146 -29.02 -3.41 16.17
N GLY A 147 -28.37 -4.55 15.88
CA GLY A 147 -29.04 -5.84 15.64
C GLY A 147 -29.53 -6.56 16.91
N LYS A 148 -29.02 -6.19 18.08
CA LYS A 148 -29.40 -6.77 19.38
C LYS A 148 -30.48 -5.89 20.02
N LYS A 149 -31.73 -6.05 19.58
CA LYS A 149 -32.92 -5.36 20.16
C LYS A 149 -32.85 -5.40 21.70
N PRO A 150 -33.11 -4.28 22.43
CA PRO A 150 -33.20 -4.35 23.88
C PRO A 150 -34.40 -5.21 24.27
N ALA A 151 -34.17 -6.23 25.09
CA ALA A 151 -35.24 -6.83 25.86
C ALA A 151 -35.86 -5.73 26.73
N GLU A 152 -37.18 -5.67 26.70
CA GLU A 152 -38.01 -4.72 27.42
C GLU A 152 -37.62 -4.63 28.90
N THR A 153 -37.37 -3.43 29.39
CA THR A 153 -37.57 -3.11 30.81
C THR A 153 -38.53 -1.93 30.87
N GLY A 154 -39.75 -2.25 31.25
CA GLY A 154 -40.84 -1.30 31.38
C GLY A 154 -40.62 -0.27 32.49
N GLY A 155 -41.25 0.89 32.26
CA GLY A 155 -41.91 1.68 33.29
C GLY A 155 -41.07 2.21 34.45
N ALA A 156 -40.53 3.41 34.29
CA ALA A 156 -40.47 4.37 35.38
C ALA A 156 -40.59 5.79 34.82
N GLN A 157 -41.78 6.36 34.99
CA GLN A 157 -42.01 7.80 34.87
C GLN A 157 -41.25 8.50 36.00
N VAL A 158 -40.44 9.52 35.68
CA VAL A 158 -40.17 10.61 36.62
C VAL A 158 -40.12 11.93 35.85
N ALA A 159 -40.82 12.90 36.41
CA ALA A 159 -41.22 14.18 35.86
C ALA A 159 -40.08 15.20 35.69
N GLU A 160 -40.28 16.04 34.67
CA GLU A 160 -40.15 17.50 34.65
C GLU A 160 -39.16 18.20 35.61
N LYS A 161 -38.15 18.86 35.01
CA LYS A 161 -37.84 20.24 35.37
C LYS A 161 -37.20 20.98 34.20
N THR A 162 -38.00 21.81 33.55
CA THR A 162 -37.57 22.82 32.58
C THR A 162 -36.85 23.95 33.32
N GLN A 163 -35.62 24.26 32.92
CA GLN A 163 -34.99 25.54 33.25
C GLN A 163 -34.37 26.12 31.97
N ALA A 164 -34.99 27.21 31.52
CA ALA A 164 -34.55 27.99 30.38
C ALA A 164 -33.25 28.74 30.72
N VAL A 165 -32.21 28.55 29.92
CA VAL A 165 -31.06 29.45 29.88
C VAL A 165 -30.92 29.96 28.46
N LYS A 166 -31.19 31.25 28.33
CA LYS A 166 -31.02 32.06 27.12
C LYS A 166 -29.53 32.38 27.03
N SER A 167 -28.86 31.97 25.95
CA SER A 167 -27.46 32.33 25.68
C SER A 167 -27.36 32.79 24.23
N GLU A 168 -26.86 34.00 24.08
CA GLU A 168 -26.83 34.82 22.88
C GLU A 168 -25.83 34.28 21.83
N ILE A 169 -26.18 34.50 20.57
CA ILE A 169 -25.36 34.28 19.38
C ILE A 169 -24.62 35.58 19.06
N PRO A 170 -23.34 35.54 18.65
CA PRO A 170 -22.84 36.45 17.62
C PRO A 170 -22.44 35.71 16.32
N PRO A 171 -22.50 36.39 15.16
CA PRO A 171 -22.51 35.74 13.85
C PRO A 171 -21.11 35.35 13.35
N ALA A 172 -21.03 34.17 12.74
CA ALA A 172 -19.87 33.72 11.97
C ALA A 172 -19.91 34.28 10.54
N ALA A 173 -18.81 34.89 10.12
CA ALA A 173 -18.59 35.39 8.78
C ALA A 173 -18.45 34.24 7.76
N THR A 174 -19.20 34.37 6.66
CA THR A 174 -19.17 33.54 5.46
C THR A 174 -17.94 33.79 4.59
N LYS A 175 -17.32 32.71 4.09
CA LYS A 175 -16.64 32.66 2.77
C LYS A 175 -16.99 31.34 2.07
N PRO A 176 -17.35 31.34 0.78
CA PRO A 176 -17.58 30.11 0.04
C PRO A 176 -16.25 29.59 -0.54
N ALA A 177 -15.92 28.33 -0.28
CA ALA A 177 -14.88 27.62 -1.01
C ALA A 177 -15.51 26.96 -2.24
N GLY A 178 -14.92 27.25 -3.40
CA GLY A 178 -15.38 26.81 -4.71
C GLY A 178 -15.36 25.30 -4.88
N ASN A 179 -16.31 24.85 -5.68
CA ASN A 179 -16.50 23.48 -6.11
C ASN A 179 -15.42 23.12 -7.16
N PRO A 180 -14.65 22.02 -7.03
CA PRO A 180 -13.88 21.51 -8.15
C PRO A 180 -14.73 20.60 -9.04
N GLU A 181 -14.62 20.88 -10.33
CA GLU A 181 -15.19 20.24 -11.52
C GLU A 181 -14.77 18.75 -11.66
N PRO A 182 -15.60 17.88 -12.28
CA PRO A 182 -15.30 16.44 -12.38
C PRO A 182 -14.22 16.14 -13.43
N ALA A 183 -13.17 15.43 -13.01
CA ALA A 183 -12.13 14.93 -13.91
C ALA A 183 -12.66 13.85 -14.86
N ALA A 184 -12.34 14.03 -16.14
CA ALA A 184 -12.77 13.24 -17.27
C ALA A 184 -12.28 11.78 -17.24
N SER A 185 -13.14 10.90 -17.76
CA SER A 185 -12.87 9.50 -18.08
C SER A 185 -11.67 9.36 -19.02
N VAL A 186 -10.74 8.48 -18.67
CA VAL A 186 -9.73 7.95 -19.59
C VAL A 186 -9.92 6.44 -19.64
N GLU A 187 -10.27 5.93 -20.81
CA GLU A 187 -10.40 4.49 -21.10
C GLU A 187 -9.03 3.79 -21.05
N PRO A 188 -8.96 2.51 -20.64
CA PRO A 188 -7.72 1.75 -20.63
C PRO A 188 -7.34 1.23 -22.03
N PRO A 189 -6.04 1.19 -22.41
CA PRO A 189 -5.61 0.60 -23.67
C PRO A 189 -5.57 -0.94 -23.62
N ALA A 190 -5.72 -1.52 -24.82
CA ALA A 190 -5.89 -2.94 -25.11
C ALA A 190 -4.76 -3.85 -24.62
N ALA A 191 -5.14 -5.06 -24.19
CA ALA A 191 -4.25 -6.14 -23.78
C ALA A 191 -3.42 -6.66 -24.96
N LEU A 192 -2.10 -6.78 -24.74
CA LEU A 192 -1.18 -7.51 -25.60
C LEU A 192 -1.09 -8.96 -25.09
N GLU A 193 -1.64 -9.88 -25.87
CA GLU A 193 -1.41 -11.33 -25.73
C GLU A 193 0.05 -11.64 -26.06
N ILE A 194 0.71 -12.42 -25.21
CA ILE A 194 2.04 -12.96 -25.50
C ILE A 194 1.98 -14.47 -25.26
N GLU A 195 2.19 -15.21 -26.35
CA GLU A 195 2.17 -16.67 -26.43
C GLU A 195 3.34 -17.30 -25.65
N GLU A 196 3.04 -18.29 -24.81
CA GLU A 196 4.04 -19.19 -24.21
C GLU A 196 4.59 -20.14 -25.26
N THR A 197 5.91 -20.09 -25.48
CA THR A 197 6.64 -21.15 -26.20
C THR A 197 7.54 -21.88 -25.19
N GLU A 198 7.11 -23.08 -24.80
CA GLU A 198 7.91 -24.00 -23.99
C GLU A 198 9.01 -24.63 -24.86
N GLN A 199 10.27 -24.26 -24.61
CA GLN A 199 11.44 -24.98 -25.12
C GLN A 199 11.99 -25.87 -24.01
N THR A 200 11.57 -27.12 -23.99
CA THR A 200 12.09 -28.19 -23.13
C THR A 200 13.54 -28.51 -23.53
N MET A 201 14.50 -28.27 -22.63
CA MET A 201 15.88 -28.74 -22.77
C MET A 201 16.04 -30.04 -21.96
N PHE A 202 16.04 -31.17 -22.66
CA PHE A 202 16.44 -32.48 -22.15
C PHE A 202 17.94 -32.47 -21.82
N ILE A 203 18.28 -32.81 -20.57
CA ILE A 203 19.67 -33.08 -20.17
C ILE A 203 19.88 -34.59 -20.27
N ASP A 204 20.67 -34.98 -21.26
CA ASP A 204 21.11 -36.34 -21.55
C ASP A 204 22.14 -36.80 -20.50
N LEU A 205 21.80 -37.84 -19.72
CA LEU A 205 22.70 -38.48 -18.77
C LEU A 205 23.56 -39.50 -19.52
N GLY A 206 24.75 -39.08 -19.94
CA GLY A 206 25.75 -39.95 -20.53
C GLY A 206 26.32 -40.99 -19.55
N ARG A 207 26.11 -42.27 -19.85
CA ARG A 207 27.01 -43.41 -19.59
C ARG A 207 26.66 -44.50 -20.62
N PRO A 208 27.63 -45.19 -21.28
CA PRO A 208 28.42 -46.26 -20.64
C PRO A 208 29.85 -46.47 -21.21
N GLY A 209 30.57 -47.43 -20.62
CA GLY A 209 31.86 -48.00 -21.06
C GLY A 209 32.69 -48.40 -19.83
N GLU A 210 32.51 -49.62 -19.32
CA GLU A 210 33.36 -50.82 -19.56
C GLU A 210 34.81 -50.65 -19.10
#